data_AF-A0A351X2Y3-F1
#
_entry.id   AF-A0A351X2Y3-F1
#
_cell.length_a   1.000
_cell.length_b   1.000
_cell.length_c   1.000
_cell.angle_alpha   90.00
_cell.angle_beta   90.00
_cell.angle_gamma   90.00
#
_symmetry.space_group_name_H-M   'P 1'
#
loop_
_entity.id
_entity.type
_entity.pdbx_description
1 polymer ?
#
loop_
_entity_poly.entity_id
_entity_poly.type
_entity_poly.pdbx_seq_one_letter_code
_entity_poly.pdbx_strand_id
1 'polypeptide(L)'
;MEYLNSALRLYDDDFLPECRYEDWAAPERERLRHLYLSAAGRLAQLYIDQQSWDEVIQISNQTLARDPLWEPAYRHLMQAHARKGNLAQVQATFNRLRAGLQRDLGVDPSTETEQLLTSLVQPRRKP
;
A
#
# COMPACT_ATOMS: atom_id res chain seq x y z
N MET A 1 -17.95 -6.17 1.53
CA MET A 1 -16.67 -6.67 1.01
C MET A 1 -16.77 -7.12 -0.45
N GLU A 2 -17.88 -7.73 -0.86
CA GLU A 2 -18.10 -8.23 -2.23
C GLU A 2 -17.99 -7.15 -3.33
N TYR A 3 -18.61 -5.98 -3.13
CA TYR A 3 -18.50 -4.85 -4.08
C TYR A 3 -17.07 -4.33 -4.29
N LEU A 4 -16.22 -4.43 -3.26
CA LEU A 4 -14.84 -3.93 -3.31
C LEU A 4 -13.93 -4.91 -4.05
N ASN A 5 -14.14 -6.22 -3.83
CA ASN A 5 -13.47 -7.27 -4.61
C ASN A 5 -13.88 -7.25 -6.09
N SER A 6 -15.16 -6.99 -6.38
CA SER A 6 -15.63 -6.82 -7.76
C SER A 6 -15.00 -5.61 -8.46
N ALA A 7 -14.85 -4.48 -7.74
CA ALA A 7 -14.18 -3.30 -8.28
C ALA A 7 -12.68 -3.54 -8.56
N LEU A 8 -11.99 -4.34 -7.75
CA LEU A 8 -10.58 -4.69 -7.97
C LEU A 8 -10.39 -5.63 -9.17
N ARG A 9 -11.34 -6.56 -9.41
CA ARG A 9 -11.31 -7.46 -10.57
C ARG A 9 -11.56 -6.75 -11.90
N LEU A 10 -12.40 -5.72 -11.91
CA LEU A 10 -12.65 -4.88 -13.10
C LEU A 10 -11.41 -4.08 -13.55
N TYR A 11 -10.37 -3.99 -12.72
CA TYR A 11 -9.12 -3.29 -13.01
C TYR A 11 -7.94 -4.26 -13.28
N ASP A 12 -8.22 -5.57 -13.40
CA ASP A 12 -7.21 -6.61 -13.68
C ASP A 12 -7.05 -6.92 -15.17
N ASP A 13 -8.07 -6.62 -15.99
CA ASP A 13 -7.94 -6.64 -17.45
C ASP A 13 -7.40 -5.29 -17.91
N ASP A 14 -6.12 -5.29 -18.30
CA ASP A 14 -5.39 -4.20 -18.95
C ASP A 14 -6.31 -3.19 -19.65
N PHE A 15 -6.56 -2.07 -18.98
CA PHE A 15 -7.42 -1.04 -19.53
C PHE A 15 -6.68 -0.30 -20.65
N LEU A 16 -7.06 -0.60 -21.90
CA LEU A 16 -6.61 0.06 -23.13
C LEU A 16 -5.09 0.00 -23.39
N PRO A 17 -4.51 -1.20 -23.63
CA PRO A 17 -3.13 -1.30 -24.11
C PRO A 17 -2.92 -0.57 -25.46
N GLU A 18 -3.99 -0.37 -26.23
CA GLU A 18 -4.00 0.23 -27.57
C GLU A 18 -3.92 1.77 -27.56
N CYS A 19 -4.33 2.44 -26.48
CA CYS A 19 -4.37 3.91 -26.37
C CYS A 19 -3.28 4.47 -25.45
N ARG A 20 -2.16 3.77 -25.31
CA ARG A 20 -1.04 4.09 -24.40
C ARG A 20 -0.43 5.48 -24.65
N TYR A 21 -0.66 6.06 -25.82
CA TYR A 21 -0.08 7.32 -26.30
C TYR A 21 -1.11 8.41 -26.63
N GLU A 22 -2.38 8.26 -26.26
CA GLU A 22 -3.38 9.31 -26.49
C GLU A 22 -3.54 10.20 -25.24
N ASP A 23 -3.25 11.51 -25.40
CA ASP A 23 -3.20 12.51 -24.33
C ASP A 23 -4.52 12.69 -23.55
N TRP A 24 -5.66 12.33 -24.15
CA TRP A 24 -6.98 12.40 -23.49
C TRP A 24 -7.24 11.26 -22.49
N ALA A 25 -6.46 10.18 -22.53
CA ALA A 25 -6.60 9.04 -21.62
C ALA A 25 -5.81 9.23 -20.30
N ALA A 26 -4.93 10.24 -20.21
CA ALA A 26 -4.15 10.50 -19.00
C ALA A 26 -5.01 10.91 -17.78
N PRO A 27 -6.01 11.81 -17.88
CA PRO A 27 -6.88 12.17 -16.76
C PRO A 27 -7.73 10.99 -16.28
N GLU A 28 -8.22 10.16 -17.20
CA GLU A 28 -9.05 9.01 -16.87
C GLU A 28 -8.24 7.88 -16.22
N ARG A 29 -7.01 7.64 -16.68
CA ARG A 29 -6.09 6.71 -16.01
C ARG A 29 -5.76 7.16 -14.58
N GLU A 30 -5.52 8.45 -14.37
CA GLU A 30 -5.26 8.99 -13.03
C GLU A 30 -6.49 8.89 -12.12
N ARG A 31 -7.68 9.17 -12.66
CA ARG A 31 -8.95 8.99 -11.94
C ARG A 31 -9.15 7.54 -11.49
N LEU A 32 -8.94 6.58 -12.40
CA LEU A 32 -9.07 5.15 -12.09
C LEU A 32 -8.01 4.69 -11.09
N ARG A 33 -6.77 5.17 -11.19
CA ARG A 33 -5.71 4.93 -10.21
C ARG A 33 -6.12 5.42 -8.82
N HIS A 34 -6.59 6.66 -8.70
CA HIS A 34 -7.06 7.19 -7.41
C HIS A 34 -8.23 6.39 -6.84
N LEU A 35 -9.19 5.98 -7.67
CA LEU A 35 -10.32 5.17 -7.24
C LEU A 35 -9.85 3.80 -6.72
N TYR A 36 -8.93 3.17 -7.44
CA TYR A 36 -8.30 1.91 -7.05
C TYR A 36 -7.57 2.06 -5.71
N LEU A 37 -6.69 3.05 -5.55
CA LEU A 37 -5.92 3.26 -4.32
C LEU A 37 -6.83 3.54 -3.12
N SER A 38 -7.90 4.30 -3.31
CA SER A 38 -8.92 4.56 -2.29
C SER A 38 -9.66 3.29 -1.88
N ALA A 39 -10.08 2.48 -2.87
CA ALA A 39 -10.74 1.20 -2.64
C ALA A 39 -9.83 0.20 -1.92
N ALA A 40 -8.58 0.06 -2.37
CA ALA A 40 -7.58 -0.82 -1.78
C ALA A 40 -7.23 -0.39 -0.35
N GLY A 41 -7.09 0.92 -0.10
CA GLY A 41 -6.87 1.45 1.25
C GLY A 41 -8.01 1.12 2.21
N ARG A 42 -9.27 1.28 1.77
CA ARG A 42 -10.44 0.90 2.57
C ARG A 42 -10.51 -0.61 2.82
N LEU A 43 -10.20 -1.43 1.82
CA LEU A 43 -10.17 -2.89 1.98
C LEU A 43 -9.10 -3.32 2.97
N ALA A 44 -7.90 -2.76 2.88
CA ALA A 44 -6.83 -3.01 3.82
C ALA A 44 -7.24 -2.65 5.25
N GLN A 45 -7.88 -1.49 5.46
CA GLN A 45 -8.38 -1.10 6.79
C GLN A 45 -9.41 -2.09 7.33
N LEU A 46 -10.35 -2.57 6.50
CA LEU A 46 -11.32 -3.58 6.92
C LEU A 46 -10.64 -4.90 7.36
N TYR A 47 -9.60 -5.33 6.66
CA TYR A 47 -8.82 -6.50 7.05
C TYR A 47 -8.00 -6.26 8.32
N ILE A 48 -7.45 -5.05 8.52
CA ILE A 48 -6.76 -4.65 9.75
C ILE A 48 -7.72 -4.73 10.94
N ASP A 49 -8.94 -4.19 10.79
CA ASP A 49 -9.95 -4.19 11.85
C ASP A 49 -10.39 -5.61 12.23
N GLN A 50 -10.42 -6.51 11.24
CA GLN A 50 -10.70 -7.95 11.42
C GLN A 50 -9.47 -8.76 11.88
N GLN A 51 -8.30 -8.14 11.99
CA GLN A 51 -7.02 -8.80 12.27
C GLN A 51 -6.63 -9.89 11.26
N SER A 52 -7.14 -9.78 10.04
CA SER A 52 -6.86 -10.62 8.87
C SER A 52 -5.53 -10.22 8.23
N TRP A 53 -4.42 -10.45 8.94
CA TRP A 53 -3.11 -9.90 8.58
C TRP A 53 -2.53 -10.43 7.27
N ASP A 54 -2.88 -11.66 6.87
CA ASP A 54 -2.41 -12.23 5.61
C ASP A 54 -3.11 -11.55 4.42
N GLU A 55 -4.40 -11.26 4.57
CA GLU A 55 -5.19 -10.50 3.60
C GLU A 55 -4.70 -9.05 3.50
N VAL A 56 -4.32 -8.41 4.62
CA VAL A 56 -3.66 -7.09 4.62
C VAL A 56 -2.38 -7.11 3.79
N ILE A 57 -1.55 -8.14 3.97
CA ILE A 57 -0.31 -8.30 3.21
C ILE A 57 -0.60 -8.47 1.72
N GLN A 58 -1.58 -9.31 1.39
CA GLN A 58 -1.96 -9.57 0.00
C GLN A 58 -2.45 -8.30 -0.71
N ILE A 59 -3.43 -7.59 -0.15
CA ILE A 59 -3.98 -6.38 -0.80
C ILE A 59 -2.93 -5.27 -0.88
N SER A 60 -2.07 -5.14 0.14
CA SER A 60 -1.00 -4.12 0.13
C SER A 60 0.04 -4.42 -0.94
N ASN A 61 0.45 -5.68 -1.12
CA ASN A 61 1.35 -6.05 -2.22
C ASN A 61 0.71 -5.85 -3.60
N GLN A 62 -0.58 -6.17 -3.77
CA GLN A 62 -1.32 -5.89 -5.01
C GLN A 62 -1.40 -4.37 -5.30
N THR A 63 -1.53 -3.57 -4.25
CA THR A 63 -1.51 -2.10 -4.36
C THR A 63 -0.14 -1.61 -4.81
N LEU A 64 0.93 -2.14 -4.22
CA LEU A 64 2.31 -1.76 -4.56
C LEU A 64 2.77 -2.24 -5.95
N ALA A 65 2.17 -3.29 -6.49
CA ALA A 65 2.40 -3.70 -7.87
C ALA A 65 1.87 -2.65 -8.88
N ARG A 66 0.87 -1.86 -8.49
CA ARG A 66 0.26 -0.80 -9.32
C ARG A 66 0.85 0.58 -9.01
N ASP A 67 1.10 0.85 -7.73
CA ASP A 67 1.75 2.08 -7.27
C ASP A 67 2.91 1.76 -6.30
N PRO A 68 4.14 1.61 -6.81
CA PRO A 68 5.28 1.19 -6.01
C PRO A 68 5.70 2.15 -4.89
N LEU A 69 5.23 3.41 -4.92
CA LEU A 69 5.58 4.46 -3.96
C LEU A 69 4.41 4.83 -3.04
N TRP A 70 3.31 4.09 -3.08
CA TRP A 70 2.14 4.37 -2.24
C TRP A 70 2.39 4.05 -0.76
N GLU A 71 2.82 5.06 0.00
CA GLU A 71 3.18 4.94 1.42
C GLU A 71 2.13 4.23 2.30
N PRO A 72 0.81 4.48 2.18
CA PRO A 72 -0.18 3.77 2.99
C PRO A 72 -0.10 2.24 2.88
N ALA A 73 0.18 1.69 1.70
CA ALA A 73 0.33 0.24 1.54
C ALA A 73 1.58 -0.30 2.27
N TYR A 74 2.69 0.45 2.29
CA TYR A 74 3.84 0.09 3.11
C TYR A 74 3.53 0.14 4.61
N ARG A 75 2.78 1.14 5.06
CA ARG A 75 2.36 1.25 6.46
C ARG A 75 1.48 0.07 6.89
N HIS A 76 0.55 -0.37 6.04
CA HIS A 76 -0.25 -1.58 6.29
C HIS A 76 0.62 -2.84 6.38
N LEU A 77 1.61 -3.01 5.47
CA LEU A 77 2.57 -4.12 5.55
C LEU A 77 3.38 -4.10 6.84
N MET A 78 3.88 -2.93 7.25
CA MET A 78 4.60 -2.76 8.51
C MET A 78 3.74 -3.17 9.72
N GLN A 79 2.47 -2.72 9.76
CA GLN A 79 1.54 -3.11 10.82
C GLN A 79 1.28 -4.62 10.84
N ALA A 80 1.02 -5.24 9.68
CA ALA A 80 0.77 -6.67 9.58
C ALA A 80 2.00 -7.50 10.00
N HIS A 81 3.19 -7.14 9.55
CA HIS A 81 4.43 -7.82 9.94
C HIS A 81 4.75 -7.66 11.43
N ALA A 82 4.54 -6.48 12.00
CA ALA A 82 4.69 -6.26 13.44
C ALA A 82 3.71 -7.11 14.25
N ARG A 83 2.46 -7.22 13.80
CA ARG A 83 1.42 -8.06 14.45
C ARG A 83 1.75 -9.54 14.40
N LYS A 84 2.41 -10.01 13.34
CA LYS A 84 2.94 -11.36 13.22
C LYS A 84 4.29 -11.56 13.95
N GLY A 85 4.78 -10.56 14.68
CA GLY A 85 6.03 -10.62 15.45
C GLY A 85 7.31 -10.53 14.60
N ASN A 86 7.20 -10.18 13.31
CA ASN A 86 8.33 -10.15 12.39
C ASN A 86 8.88 -8.72 12.22
N LEU A 87 9.62 -8.25 13.23
CA LEU A 87 10.24 -6.92 13.21
C LEU A 87 11.29 -6.74 12.11
N ALA A 88 11.99 -7.82 11.73
CA ALA A 88 12.93 -7.78 10.61
C ALA A 88 12.21 -7.37 9.31
N GLN A 89 11.01 -7.90 9.09
CA GLN A 89 10.21 -7.56 7.92
C GLN A 89 9.59 -6.16 8.00
N VAL A 90 9.30 -5.63 9.20
CA VAL A 90 8.92 -4.21 9.38
C VAL A 90 10.04 -3.31 8.88
N GLN A 91 11.27 -3.55 9.34
CA GLN A 91 12.42 -2.74 8.94
C GLN A 91 12.73 -2.88 7.45
N ALA A 92 12.68 -4.11 6.90
CA ALA A 92 12.87 -4.36 5.48
C ALA A 92 11.84 -3.61 4.62
N THR A 93 10.58 -3.59 5.04
CA THR A 93 9.49 -2.88 4.36
C THR A 93 9.73 -1.38 4.32
N PHE A 94 10.11 -0.77 5.45
CA PHE A 94 10.45 0.65 5.52
C PHE A 94 11.66 1.00 4.65
N ASN A 95 12.72 0.19 4.71
CA ASN A 95 13.92 0.43 3.90
C ASN A 95 13.62 0.34 2.40
N ARG A 96 12.74 -0.58 1.98
CA ARG A 96 12.28 -0.67 0.59
C ARG A 96 11.56 0.60 0.14
N LEU A 97 10.65 1.12 0.96
CA LEU A 97 9.96 2.39 0.68
C LEU A 97 10.95 3.54 0.56
N ARG A 98 11.83 3.70 1.55
CA ARG A 98 12.82 4.78 1.58
C ARG A 98 13.73 4.74 0.36
N ALA A 99 14.21 3.56 -0.03
CA ALA A 99 15.03 3.41 -1.23
C ALA A 99 14.27 3.78 -2.50
N GLY A 100 12.98 3.41 -2.60
CA GLY A 100 12.12 3.77 -3.73
C GLY A 100 11.89 5.28 -3.83
N LEU A 101 11.45 5.91 -2.74
CA LEU A 101 11.22 7.36 -2.69
C LEU A 101 12.49 8.15 -3.00
N GLN A 102 13.62 7.73 -2.45
CA GLN A 102 14.87 8.44 -2.70
C GLN A 102 15.37 8.27 -4.13
N ARG A 103 15.21 7.09 -4.73
CA ARG A 103 15.59 6.83 -6.11
C ARG A 103 14.73 7.59 -7.10
N ASP A 104 13.43 7.61 -6.89
CA ASP A 104 12.46 8.06 -7.91
C ASP A 104 12.01 9.51 -7.72
N LEU A 105 12.00 10.01 -6.47
CA LEU A 105 11.50 11.34 -6.11
C LEU A 105 12.54 12.19 -5.34
N GLY A 106 13.62 11.59 -4.83
CA GLY A 106 14.64 12.31 -4.06
C GLY A 106 14.16 12.83 -2.70
N VAL A 107 13.12 12.20 -2.14
CA VAL A 107 12.52 12.57 -0.85
C VAL A 107 12.60 11.43 0.16
N ASP A 108 12.63 11.77 1.45
CA ASP A 108 12.46 10.82 2.54
C ASP A 108 10.97 10.43 2.74
N PRO A 109 10.68 9.30 3.41
CA PRO A 109 9.32 8.92 3.79
C PRO A 109 8.61 10.00 4.61
N SER A 110 7.28 10.03 4.54
CA SER A 110 6.49 10.95 5.34
C SER A 110 6.70 10.78 6.85
N THR A 111 6.53 11.86 7.61
CA THR A 111 6.59 11.85 9.07
C THR A 111 5.66 10.80 9.69
N GLU A 112 4.50 10.58 9.08
CA GLU A 112 3.54 9.55 9.52
C GLU A 112 4.13 8.14 9.44
N THR A 113 4.84 7.83 8.35
CA THR A 113 5.53 6.55 8.16
C THR A 113 6.69 6.38 9.14
N GLU A 114 7.49 7.42 9.38
CA GLU A 114 8.60 7.38 10.34
C GLU A 114 8.12 7.18 11.79
N GLN A 115 7.05 7.88 12.16
CA GLN A 115 6.41 7.71 13.47
C GLN A 115 5.86 6.30 13.64
N LEU A 116 5.25 5.73 12.60
CA LEU A 116 4.78 4.35 12.63
C LEU A 116 5.94 3.39 12.86
N LEU A 117 7.04 3.49 12.11
CA LEU A 117 8.22 2.62 12.32
C LEU A 117 8.67 2.67 13.77
N THR A 118 8.83 3.88 14.30
CA THR A 118 9.26 4.11 15.68
C THR A 118 8.31 3.43 16.68
N SER A 119 7.00 3.55 16.47
CA SER A 119 5.99 2.94 17.35
C SER A 119 5.97 1.41 17.32
N LEU A 120 6.37 0.79 16.19
CA LEU A 120 6.39 -0.66 16.01
C LEU A 120 7.66 -1.31 16.55
N VAL A 121 8.79 -0.60 16.51
CA VAL A 121 10.10 -1.09 16.95
C VAL A 121 10.33 -0.83 18.45
N GLN A 122 9.71 0.22 19.02
CA GLN A 122 9.81 0.44 20.46
C GLN A 122 9.12 -0.71 21.22
N PRO A 123 9.79 -1.33 22.22
CA PRO A 123 9.15 -2.34 23.03
C PRO A 123 7.95 -1.70 23.72
N ARG A 124 6.76 -2.31 23.57
CA ARG A 124 5.59 -1.93 24.37
C ARG A 124 6.00 -2.03 25.84
N ARG A 125 6.28 -0.88 26.48
CA ARG A 125 6.35 -0.80 27.93
C ARG A 125 4.98 -1.26 28.43
N LYS A 126 4.89 -2.50 28.90
CA LYS A 126 3.75 -2.92 29.72
C LYS A 126 3.77 -2.01 30.95
N PRO A 127 2.62 -1.43 31.36
CA PRO A 127 2.50 -0.83 32.68
C PRO A 127 2.72 -1.89 33.77
#